data_AF-A0A7V9C8Z8-F1
#
_entry.id   AF-A0A7V9C8Z8-F1
#
_cell.length_a   1.000
_cell.length_b   1.000
_cell.length_c   1.000
_cell.angle_alpha   90.00
_cell.angle_beta   90.00
_cell.angle_gamma   90.00
#
_symmetry.space_group_name_H-M   'P 1'
#
loop_
_entity.id
_entity.type
_entity.pdbx_description
1 polymer ?
#
loop_
_entity_poly.entity_id
_entity_poly.type
_entity_poly.pdbx_seq_one_letter_code
_entity_poly.pdbx_strand_id
1 'polypeptide(L)'
;MTNNFDASCNCERSEHLLAYLYNEASSDERKTFEQHLSQCVACREEYAALGGVREAIINWRDESFAAAASLYPFTQQKQRVEKRSALEAVSEFLRLAPLWMQAGGAMAALVVCTLAAFALVNTEIRWEQNGIAFSSNARDHERAAPAPAAASQPQKRYSQQELDEIVAEHVQRGIENYKEQTAEARQLTATTEPREADRRYPVREAAVSFTASNERGNNTRRRTRASTAANGSRERQPTIARRNSDGVPRLSDLLDVVN
;
A
#
# COMPACT_ATOMS: atom_id res chain seq x y z
N MET A 1 -16.35 1.46 32.13
CA MET A 1 -16.94 1.11 30.82
C MET A 1 -16.18 -0.08 30.30
N THR A 2 -16.59 -1.27 30.71
CA THR A 2 -15.98 -2.54 30.28
C THR A 2 -16.54 -2.86 28.89
N ASN A 3 -15.66 -2.92 27.90
CA ASN A 3 -15.97 -3.22 26.51
C ASN A 3 -16.48 -4.67 26.42
N ASN A 4 -17.80 -4.79 26.25
CA ASN A 4 -18.55 -6.04 26.21
C ASN A 4 -18.51 -6.67 24.80
N PHE A 5 -17.34 -6.72 24.17
CA PHE A 5 -17.17 -7.32 22.83
C PHE A 5 -17.00 -8.84 22.87
N ASP A 6 -16.67 -9.44 24.03
CA ASP A 6 -16.53 -10.89 24.16
C ASP A 6 -17.87 -11.63 24.36
N ALA A 7 -18.97 -10.89 24.56
CA ALA A 7 -20.34 -11.41 24.48
C ALA A 7 -20.92 -11.30 23.06
N SER A 8 -20.08 -11.00 22.06
CA SER A 8 -20.46 -11.10 20.65
C SER A 8 -20.91 -12.52 20.36
N CYS A 9 -22.08 -12.62 19.76
CA CYS A 9 -22.81 -13.85 19.59
C CYS A 9 -21.95 -14.95 18.95
N ASN A 10 -21.92 -16.11 19.60
CA ASN A 10 -21.09 -17.26 19.26
C ASN A 10 -21.54 -17.97 17.96
N CYS A 11 -21.60 -17.25 16.84
CA CYS A 11 -21.85 -17.81 15.52
C CYS A 11 -20.52 -18.10 14.85
N GLU A 12 -20.28 -19.37 14.52
CA GLU A 12 -19.07 -19.86 13.84
C GLU A 12 -18.85 -19.22 12.45
N ARG A 13 -19.86 -18.54 11.90
CA ARG A 13 -19.82 -17.91 10.56
C ARG A 13 -19.47 -16.42 10.55
N SER A 14 -18.89 -15.89 11.62
CA SER A 14 -18.46 -14.48 11.68
C SER A 14 -17.42 -14.12 10.59
N GLU A 15 -16.57 -15.07 10.18
CA GLU A 15 -15.62 -14.88 9.07
C GLU A 15 -16.30 -14.63 7.72
N HIS A 16 -17.41 -15.33 7.44
CA HIS A 16 -18.18 -15.17 6.21
C HIS A 16 -18.92 -13.83 6.14
N LEU A 17 -19.19 -13.18 7.30
CA LEU A 17 -19.79 -11.85 7.36
C LEU A 17 -18.89 -10.79 6.70
N LEU A 18 -17.58 -10.85 6.96
CA LEU A 18 -16.63 -9.89 6.40
C LEU A 18 -16.45 -10.10 4.89
N ALA A 19 -16.29 -11.35 4.45
CA ALA A 19 -16.23 -11.69 3.03
C ALA A 19 -17.49 -11.23 2.28
N TYR A 20 -18.67 -11.38 2.90
CA TYR A 20 -19.93 -10.85 2.36
C TYR A 20 -19.92 -9.31 2.27
N LEU A 21 -19.54 -8.62 3.36
CA LEU A 21 -19.56 -7.15 3.46
C LEU A 21 -18.63 -6.46 2.45
N TYR A 22 -17.47 -7.05 2.19
CA TYR A 22 -16.49 -6.56 1.23
C TYR A 22 -16.68 -7.11 -0.19
N ASN A 23 -17.73 -7.90 -0.42
CA ASN A 23 -18.06 -8.53 -1.69
C ASN A 23 -16.89 -9.40 -2.22
N GLU A 24 -16.20 -10.07 -1.30
CA GLU A 24 -15.12 -11.05 -1.55
C GLU A 24 -15.68 -12.49 -1.58
N ALA A 25 -16.89 -12.71 -1.06
CA ALA A 25 -17.58 -14.00 -1.13
C ALA A 25 -17.95 -14.36 -2.58
N SER A 26 -17.76 -15.62 -2.95
CA SER A 26 -18.25 -16.16 -4.22
C SER A 26 -19.78 -16.10 -4.30
N SER A 27 -20.35 -16.22 -5.50
CA SER A 27 -21.80 -16.12 -5.71
C SER A 27 -22.61 -17.19 -4.96
N ASP A 28 -22.03 -18.36 -4.71
CA ASP A 28 -22.66 -19.45 -3.96
C ASP A 28 -22.58 -19.24 -2.44
N GLU A 29 -21.40 -18.86 -1.95
CA GLU A 29 -21.20 -18.46 -0.54
C GLU A 29 -22.11 -17.30 -0.16
N ARG A 30 -22.28 -16.33 -1.07
CA ARG A 30 -23.11 -15.16 -0.86
C ARG A 30 -24.57 -15.54 -0.65
N LYS A 31 -25.14 -16.44 -1.47
CA LYS A 31 -26.51 -16.95 -1.31
C LYS A 31 -26.67 -17.74 -0.01
N THR A 32 -25.69 -18.58 0.30
CA THR A 32 -25.68 -19.38 1.53
C THR A 32 -25.64 -18.48 2.76
N PHE A 33 -24.87 -17.40 2.71
CA PHE A 33 -24.79 -16.43 3.79
C PHE A 33 -26.05 -15.56 3.90
N GLU A 34 -26.67 -15.16 2.78
CA GLU A 34 -27.97 -14.46 2.78
C GLU A 34 -29.07 -15.30 3.44
N GLN A 35 -29.11 -16.61 3.15
CA GLN A 35 -30.01 -17.52 3.84
C GLN A 35 -29.71 -17.57 5.34
N HIS A 36 -28.43 -17.64 5.73
CA HIS A 36 -28.03 -17.62 7.13
C HIS A 36 -28.44 -16.32 7.83
N LEU A 37 -28.25 -15.15 7.20
CA LEU A 37 -28.69 -13.86 7.72
C LEU A 37 -30.21 -13.84 7.97
N SER A 38 -31.02 -14.49 7.14
CA SER A 38 -32.47 -14.57 7.40
C SER A 38 -32.83 -15.38 8.65
N GLN A 39 -31.97 -16.31 9.07
CA GLN A 39 -32.22 -17.24 10.17
C GLN A 39 -31.51 -16.86 11.48
N CYS A 40 -30.36 -16.19 11.40
CA CYS A 40 -29.51 -15.87 12.54
C CYS A 40 -29.69 -14.40 12.99
N VAL A 41 -30.32 -14.18 14.15
CA VAL A 41 -30.52 -12.83 14.71
C VAL A 41 -29.19 -12.13 14.99
N ALA A 42 -28.25 -12.85 15.59
CA ALA A 42 -26.90 -12.39 15.91
C ALA A 42 -26.18 -11.77 14.70
N CYS A 43 -26.06 -12.54 13.60
CA CYS A 43 -25.38 -12.05 12.41
C CYS A 43 -26.11 -10.87 11.75
N ARG A 44 -27.44 -10.74 11.91
CA ARG A 44 -28.17 -9.55 11.44
C ARG A 44 -27.85 -8.32 12.27
N GLU A 45 -27.77 -8.45 13.58
CA GLU A 45 -27.42 -7.35 14.47
C GLU A 45 -25.99 -6.88 14.22
N GLU A 46 -25.04 -7.81 14.06
CA GLU A 46 -23.66 -7.49 13.68
C GLU A 46 -23.58 -6.83 12.30
N TYR A 47 -24.28 -7.36 11.30
CA TYR A 47 -24.34 -6.76 9.96
C TYR A 47 -24.90 -5.33 10.00
N ALA A 48 -25.95 -5.09 10.78
CA ALA A 48 -26.54 -3.76 10.96
C ALA A 48 -25.59 -2.81 11.70
N ALA A 49 -24.90 -3.28 12.74
CA ALA A 49 -23.92 -2.49 13.49
C ALA A 49 -22.74 -2.08 12.58
N LEU A 50 -22.20 -3.00 11.79
CA LEU A 50 -21.15 -2.71 10.80
C LEU A 50 -21.64 -1.75 9.70
N GLY A 51 -22.89 -1.89 9.26
CA GLY A 51 -23.54 -0.94 8.35
C GLY A 51 -23.55 0.49 8.89
N GLY A 52 -23.87 0.67 10.17
CA GLY A 52 -23.83 1.96 10.85
C GLY A 52 -22.42 2.57 10.89
N VAL A 53 -21.39 1.76 11.15
CA VAL A 53 -19.99 2.22 11.12
C VAL A 53 -19.58 2.65 9.71
N ARG A 54 -19.95 1.88 8.68
CA ARG A 54 -19.63 2.21 7.28
C ARG A 54 -20.29 3.51 6.85
N GLU A 55 -21.54 3.73 7.21
CA GLU A 55 -22.26 4.97 6.94
C GLU A 55 -21.59 6.16 7.63
N ALA A 56 -21.18 6.01 8.89
CA ALA A 56 -20.45 7.05 9.61
C ALA A 56 -19.11 7.40 8.93
N ILE A 57 -18.38 6.39 8.42
CA ILE A 57 -17.13 6.62 7.68
C ILE A 57 -17.41 7.34 6.35
N ILE A 58 -18.45 6.95 5.61
CA ILE A 58 -18.85 7.61 4.36
C ILE A 58 -19.22 9.07 4.63
N ASN A 59 -20.04 9.33 5.66
CA ASN A 59 -20.43 10.68 6.02
C ASN A 59 -19.22 11.53 6.45
N TRP A 60 -18.33 10.98 7.29
CA TRP A 60 -17.10 11.68 7.68
C TRP A 60 -16.19 11.99 6.49
N ARG A 61 -16.05 11.04 5.56
CA ARG A 61 -15.30 11.21 4.32
C ARG A 61 -15.91 12.35 3.51
N ASP A 62 -17.22 12.31 3.28
CA ASP A 62 -17.92 13.29 2.45
C ASP A 62 -17.84 14.70 3.08
N GLU A 63 -17.97 14.83 4.41
CA GLU A 63 -17.75 16.09 5.14
C GLU A 63 -16.31 16.60 5.00
N SER A 64 -15.32 15.71 5.17
CA SER A 64 -13.89 16.06 5.08
C SER A 64 -13.50 16.52 3.68
N PHE A 65 -14.01 15.86 2.64
CA PHE A 65 -13.75 16.24 1.26
C PHE A 65 -14.61 17.42 0.80
N ALA A 66 -15.82 17.63 1.34
CA ALA A 66 -16.61 18.83 1.08
C ALA A 66 -15.89 20.09 1.59
N ALA A 67 -15.29 20.01 2.78
CA ALA A 67 -14.46 21.10 3.32
C ALA A 67 -13.22 21.37 2.43
N ALA A 68 -12.55 20.31 1.95
CA ALA A 68 -11.41 20.44 1.04
C ALA A 68 -11.81 21.01 -0.34
N ALA A 69 -12.94 20.58 -0.89
CA ALA A 69 -13.49 21.08 -2.16
C ALA A 69 -13.95 22.54 -2.07
N SER A 70 -14.32 23.02 -0.88
CA SER A 70 -14.60 24.44 -0.66
C SER A 70 -13.33 25.31 -0.63
N LEU A 71 -12.19 24.76 -0.21
CA LEU A 71 -10.92 25.49 -0.13
C LEU A 71 -10.18 25.51 -1.47
N TYR A 72 -10.35 24.45 -2.26
CA TYR A 72 -9.89 24.39 -3.64
C TYR A 72 -11.11 24.12 -4.51
N PRO A 73 -11.70 25.15 -5.16
CA PRO A 73 -12.70 24.92 -6.18
C PRO A 73 -12.01 24.19 -7.33
N PHE A 74 -11.94 22.86 -7.22
CA PHE A 74 -11.63 21.99 -8.32
C PHE A 74 -12.79 22.20 -9.28
N THR A 75 -12.60 23.07 -10.27
CA THR A 75 -13.49 23.16 -11.40
C THR A 75 -13.58 21.75 -11.95
N GLN A 76 -14.67 21.05 -11.65
CA GLN A 76 -15.02 19.83 -12.35
C GLN A 76 -15.30 20.25 -13.78
N GLN A 77 -14.22 20.39 -14.53
CA GLN A 77 -14.23 20.52 -15.96
C GLN A 77 -14.80 19.19 -16.42
N LYS A 78 -16.11 19.21 -16.63
CA LYS A 78 -16.92 18.23 -17.35
C LYS A 78 -16.02 17.65 -18.43
N GLN A 79 -15.46 16.48 -18.20
CA GLN A 79 -14.62 15.81 -19.17
C GLN A 79 -15.56 15.44 -20.32
N ARG A 80 -15.68 16.34 -21.29
CA ARG A 80 -16.04 15.91 -22.64
C ARG A 80 -15.00 14.88 -22.99
N VAL A 81 -15.48 13.69 -23.30
CA VAL A 81 -14.72 12.59 -23.87
C VAL A 81 -14.32 13.01 -25.28
N GLU A 82 -13.41 13.98 -25.38
CA GLU A 82 -12.56 14.14 -26.55
C GLU A 82 -11.40 13.16 -26.39
N LYS A 83 -11.11 12.45 -27.47
CA LYS A 83 -10.20 11.31 -27.52
C LYS A 83 -8.85 11.71 -26.92
N ARG A 84 -8.64 11.35 -25.65
CA ARG A 84 -7.40 11.62 -24.91
C ARG A 84 -6.25 11.00 -25.69
N SER A 85 -5.33 11.84 -26.16
CA SER A 85 -4.10 11.36 -26.77
C SER A 85 -3.29 10.62 -25.70
N ALA A 86 -2.58 9.54 -26.07
CA ALA A 86 -1.81 8.75 -25.11
C ALA A 86 -0.80 9.58 -24.29
N LEU A 87 -0.37 10.73 -24.82
CA LEU A 87 0.51 11.68 -24.15
C LEU A 87 -0.13 12.39 -22.96
N GLU A 88 -1.46 12.51 -22.95
CA GLU A 88 -2.20 13.22 -21.90
C GLU A 88 -2.42 12.34 -20.66
N ALA A 89 -2.54 11.02 -20.86
CA ALA A 89 -2.51 10.07 -19.75
C ALA A 89 -1.13 10.01 -19.07
N VAL A 90 -0.05 10.12 -19.86
CA VAL A 90 1.33 10.15 -19.33
C VAL A 90 1.60 11.46 -18.56
N SER A 91 1.08 12.59 -19.04
CA SER A 91 1.25 13.87 -18.35
C SER A 91 0.43 13.96 -17.05
N GLU A 92 -0.78 13.37 -17.00
CA GLU A 92 -1.53 13.23 -15.75
C GLU A 92 -0.77 12.35 -14.75
N PHE A 93 -0.19 11.23 -15.17
CA PHE A 93 0.61 10.36 -14.29
C PHE A 93 1.87 11.05 -13.75
N LEU A 94 2.58 11.81 -14.60
CA LEU A 94 3.76 12.57 -14.18
C LEU A 94 3.42 13.77 -13.29
N ARG A 95 2.19 14.32 -13.39
CA ARG A 95 1.70 15.37 -12.50
C ARG A 95 1.31 14.84 -11.12
N LEU A 96 0.86 13.60 -11.01
CA LEU A 96 0.56 12.95 -9.73
C LEU A 96 1.80 12.31 -9.08
N ALA A 97 2.93 12.23 -9.79
CA ALA A 97 4.16 11.70 -9.24
C ALA A 97 4.74 12.63 -8.14
N PRO A 98 5.33 12.07 -7.07
CA PRO A 98 5.99 12.84 -6.02
C PRO A 98 7.05 13.80 -6.61
N LEU A 99 7.20 14.98 -6.00
CA LEU A 99 8.13 16.04 -6.47
C LEU A 99 9.57 15.54 -6.72
N TRP A 100 10.03 14.53 -5.98
CA TRP A 100 11.35 13.92 -6.17
C TRP A 100 11.47 13.11 -7.48
N MET A 101 10.39 12.50 -7.95
CA MET A 101 10.35 11.83 -9.27
C MET A 101 10.25 12.84 -10.41
N GLN A 102 9.58 13.98 -10.22
CA GLN A 102 9.55 15.05 -11.23
C GLN A 102 10.94 15.65 -11.47
N ALA A 103 11.71 15.86 -10.39
CA ALA A 103 13.10 16.30 -10.50
C ALA A 103 13.96 15.27 -11.26
N GLY A 104 13.76 13.96 -10.99
CA GLY A 104 14.43 12.88 -11.70
C GLY A 104 14.07 12.82 -13.19
N GLY A 105 12.79 12.98 -13.54
CA GLY A 105 12.31 12.95 -14.92
C GLY A 105 12.86 14.09 -15.78
N ALA A 106 12.91 15.31 -15.24
CA ALA A 106 13.49 16.46 -15.94
C ALA A 106 15.00 16.28 -16.18
N MET A 107 15.73 15.78 -15.18
CA MET A 107 17.16 15.49 -15.31
C MET A 107 17.41 14.37 -16.33
N ALA A 108 16.63 13.30 -16.31
CA ALA A 108 16.74 12.21 -17.27
C ALA A 108 16.44 12.69 -18.71
N ALA A 109 15.40 13.51 -18.89
CA ALA A 109 15.09 14.10 -20.19
C ALA A 109 16.23 15.01 -20.70
N LEU A 110 16.84 15.83 -19.84
CA LEU A 110 18.01 16.61 -20.19
C LEU A 110 19.22 15.73 -20.54
N VAL A 111 19.46 14.64 -19.80
CA VAL A 111 20.52 13.67 -20.14
C VAL A 111 20.26 13.02 -21.49
N VAL A 112 19.02 12.61 -21.78
CA VAL A 112 18.68 12.02 -23.09
C VAL A 112 18.82 13.06 -24.21
N CYS A 113 18.35 14.29 -24.02
CA CYS A 113 18.50 15.36 -25.01
C CYS A 113 19.97 15.74 -25.24
N THR A 114 20.79 15.80 -24.19
CA THR A 114 22.22 16.07 -24.31
C THR A 114 22.92 14.92 -25.02
N LEU A 115 22.67 13.66 -24.65
CA LEU A 115 23.21 12.49 -25.35
C LEU A 115 22.76 12.44 -26.82
N ALA A 116 21.51 12.78 -27.12
CA ALA A 116 21.02 12.87 -28.49
C ALA A 116 21.73 13.97 -29.29
N ALA A 117 21.98 15.13 -28.68
CA ALA A 117 22.78 16.19 -29.29
C ALA A 117 24.23 15.74 -29.54
N PHE A 118 24.85 15.04 -28.58
CA PHE A 118 26.20 14.47 -28.75
C PHE A 118 26.24 13.41 -29.85
N ALA A 119 25.22 12.55 -29.96
CA ALA A 119 25.11 11.56 -31.03
C ALA A 119 24.94 12.22 -32.41
N LEU A 120 24.15 13.29 -32.51
CA LEU A 120 23.99 14.06 -33.75
C LEU A 120 25.27 14.80 -34.16
N VAL A 121 26.14 15.14 -33.21
CA VAL A 121 27.43 15.81 -33.45
C VAL A 121 28.56 14.81 -33.75
N ASN A 122 28.28 13.50 -33.77
CA ASN A 122 29.25 12.43 -34.06
C ASN A 122 30.57 12.58 -33.27
N THR A 123 30.46 12.78 -31.96
CA THR A 123 31.64 12.87 -31.09
C THR A 123 32.22 11.49 -30.84
N GLU A 124 33.37 11.18 -31.45
CA GLU A 124 34.16 10.01 -31.07
C GLU A 124 34.81 10.27 -29.70
N ILE A 125 34.27 9.64 -28.65
CA ILE A 125 34.89 9.64 -27.32
C ILE A 125 35.91 8.49 -27.31
N ARG A 126 37.19 8.81 -27.55
CA ARG A 126 38.29 7.86 -27.36
C ARG A 126 38.80 7.97 -25.92
N TRP A 127 38.51 6.95 -25.11
CA TRP A 127 39.06 6.81 -23.76
C TRP A 127 40.50 6.30 -23.86
N GLU A 128 41.48 7.15 -23.57
CA GLU A 128 42.90 6.77 -23.48
C GLU A 128 43.37 6.77 -22.02
N GLN A 129 44.40 5.99 -21.71
CA GLN A 129 44.86 5.72 -20.33
C GLN A 129 45.36 6.97 -19.58
N ASN A 130 45.57 8.10 -20.25
CA ASN A 130 46.00 9.37 -19.65
C ASN A 130 44.92 10.46 -19.60
N GLY A 131 43.64 10.16 -19.91
CA GLY A 131 42.54 11.12 -19.78
C GLY A 131 41.46 10.99 -20.84
N ILE A 132 40.40 11.79 -20.70
CA ILE A 132 39.28 11.85 -21.64
C ILE A 132 39.65 12.86 -22.75
N ALA A 133 39.91 12.38 -23.97
CA ALA A 133 40.15 13.24 -25.13
C ALA A 133 38.84 13.43 -25.91
N PHE A 134 38.40 14.69 -26.05
CA PHE A 134 37.21 15.05 -26.83
C PHE A 134 37.66 15.61 -28.20
N SER A 135 37.52 14.82 -29.28
CA SER A 135 37.65 15.34 -30.65
C SER A 135 36.27 15.64 -31.20
N SER A 136 35.91 16.93 -31.24
CA SER A 136 34.71 17.42 -31.93
C SER A 136 35.12 17.85 -33.34
N ASN A 137 34.65 17.13 -34.36
CA ASN A 137 34.98 17.37 -35.77
C ASN A 137 34.16 18.53 -36.35
N ALA A 138 34.01 19.62 -35.59
CA ALA A 138 33.25 20.80 -36.00
C ALA A 138 34.17 22.02 -36.12
N ARG A 139 35.08 21.97 -37.11
CA ARG A 139 35.49 23.06 -38.03
C ARG A 139 36.84 22.75 -38.69
N ASP A 140 36.82 22.75 -40.01
CA ASP A 140 37.96 22.47 -40.89
C ASP A 140 39.06 23.55 -40.90
N HIS A 141 40.24 23.11 -41.32
CA HIS A 141 41.42 23.83 -41.83
C HIS A 141 42.30 24.64 -40.87
N GLU A 142 43.47 24.09 -40.50
CA GLU A 142 44.77 24.41 -41.12
C GLU A 142 45.94 23.90 -40.26
N ARG A 143 46.83 23.09 -40.88
CA ARG A 143 48.27 22.89 -40.54
C ARG A 143 48.67 21.96 -39.38
N ALA A 144 49.20 20.77 -39.74
CA ALA A 144 50.62 20.40 -39.57
C ALA A 144 50.87 18.91 -39.90
N ALA A 145 52.07 18.61 -40.38
CA ALA A 145 52.55 17.35 -40.97
C ALA A 145 52.35 16.06 -40.13
N PRO A 146 52.35 14.86 -40.78
CA PRO A 146 52.20 13.59 -40.07
C PRO A 146 53.45 13.28 -39.23
N ALA A 147 53.30 13.27 -37.91
CA ALA A 147 54.23 12.63 -36.99
C ALA A 147 53.90 11.12 -36.90
N PRO A 148 54.91 10.23 -36.80
CA PRO A 148 54.73 8.80 -37.02
C PRO A 148 53.85 8.16 -35.95
N ALA A 149 52.99 7.27 -36.42
CA ALA A 149 52.07 6.44 -35.65
C ALA A 149 52.75 5.81 -34.43
N ALA A 150 52.37 6.28 -33.23
CA ALA A 150 52.56 5.52 -32.02
C ALA A 150 51.65 4.28 -32.10
N ALA A 151 52.27 3.11 -32.04
CA ALA A 151 51.62 1.82 -32.16
C ALA A 151 50.49 1.65 -31.14
N SER A 152 49.25 1.69 -31.61
CA SER A 152 48.07 1.24 -30.88
C SER A 152 48.24 -0.23 -30.53
N GLN A 153 48.21 -0.56 -29.23
CA GLN A 153 48.28 -1.95 -28.78
C GLN A 153 47.11 -2.76 -29.37
N PRO A 154 47.32 -4.05 -29.73
CA PRO A 154 46.30 -4.88 -30.33
C PRO A 154 45.16 -5.09 -29.32
N GLN A 155 44.00 -4.51 -29.59
CA GLN A 155 42.76 -4.90 -28.93
C GLN A 155 42.59 -6.40 -29.15
N LYS A 156 42.64 -7.21 -28.07
CA LYS A 156 42.34 -8.64 -28.12
C LYS A 156 40.89 -8.79 -28.60
N ARG A 157 40.73 -9.06 -29.89
CA ARG A 157 39.46 -9.49 -30.46
C ARG A 157 39.28 -10.94 -30.06
N TYR A 158 38.52 -11.17 -28.99
CA TYR A 158 38.09 -12.50 -28.63
C TYR A 158 37.29 -13.09 -29.80
N SER A 159 37.66 -14.30 -30.20
CA SER A 159 36.89 -15.05 -31.18
C SER A 159 35.52 -15.41 -30.59
N GLN A 160 34.50 -15.62 -31.43
CA GLN A 160 33.18 -16.05 -30.94
C GLN A 160 33.26 -17.35 -30.12
N GLN A 161 34.19 -18.25 -30.47
CA GLN A 161 34.40 -19.49 -29.73
C GLN A 161 34.92 -19.25 -28.30
N GLU A 162 35.86 -18.33 -28.12
CA GLU A 162 36.35 -17.96 -26.78
C GLU A 162 35.27 -17.28 -25.94
N LEU A 163 34.42 -16.47 -26.57
CA LEU A 163 33.26 -15.85 -25.91
C LEU A 163 32.26 -16.91 -25.43
N ASP A 164 31.95 -17.89 -26.26
CA ASP A 164 31.01 -18.97 -25.91
C ASP A 164 31.56 -19.83 -24.76
N GLU A 165 32.86 -20.09 -24.72
CA GLU A 165 33.51 -20.82 -23.63
C GLU A 165 33.45 -20.06 -22.30
N ILE A 166 33.71 -18.75 -22.33
CA ILE A 166 33.59 -17.88 -21.14
C ILE A 166 32.15 -17.83 -20.63
N VAL A 167 31.17 -17.74 -21.54
CA VAL A 167 29.75 -17.73 -21.16
C VAL A 167 29.34 -19.07 -20.57
N ALA A 168 29.76 -20.19 -21.17
CA ALA A 168 29.47 -21.52 -20.67
C ALA A 168 30.04 -21.73 -19.25
N GLU A 169 31.27 -21.28 -18.99
CA GLU A 169 31.89 -21.34 -17.67
C GLU A 169 31.09 -20.54 -16.62
N HIS A 170 30.67 -19.32 -16.97
CA HIS A 170 29.89 -18.47 -16.07
C HIS A 170 28.51 -19.06 -15.75
N VAL A 171 27.84 -19.66 -16.73
CA VAL A 171 26.53 -20.30 -16.53
C VAL A 171 26.67 -21.51 -15.61
N GLN A 172 27.69 -22.34 -15.84
CA GLN A 172 27.94 -23.53 -15.02
C GLN A 172 28.17 -23.17 -13.55
N ARG A 173 29.00 -22.14 -13.30
CA ARG A 173 29.27 -21.63 -11.95
C ARG A 173 28.01 -21.07 -11.28
N GLY A 174 27.13 -20.42 -12.04
CA GLY A 174 25.84 -19.94 -11.55
C GLY A 174 24.92 -21.07 -11.10
N ILE A 175 24.88 -22.17 -11.85
CA ILE A 175 24.06 -23.35 -11.52
C ILE A 175 24.57 -24.04 -10.24
N GLU A 176 25.89 -24.15 -10.08
CA GLU A 176 26.51 -24.73 -8.88
C GLU A 176 26.19 -23.90 -7.63
N ASN A 177 26.39 -22.57 -7.69
CA ASN A 177 26.05 -21.67 -6.58
C ASN A 177 24.57 -21.76 -6.19
N TYR A 178 23.66 -21.88 -7.17
CA TYR A 178 22.22 -22.02 -6.90
C TYR A 178 21.88 -23.34 -6.20
N LYS A 179 22.55 -24.44 -6.59
CA LYS A 179 22.37 -25.75 -5.93
C LYS A 179 22.86 -25.72 -4.49
N GLU A 180 23.98 -25.06 -4.21
CA GLU A 180 24.48 -24.89 -2.85
C GLU A 180 23.51 -24.10 -1.97
N GLN A 181 23.01 -22.96 -2.46
CA GLN A 181 22.03 -22.14 -1.72
C GLN A 181 20.72 -22.90 -1.43
N THR A 182 20.23 -23.67 -2.40
CA THR A 182 19.00 -24.46 -2.21
C THR A 182 19.20 -25.65 -1.28
N ALA A 183 20.40 -26.25 -1.26
CA ALA A 183 20.75 -27.30 -0.30
C ALA A 183 20.84 -26.74 1.14
N GLU A 184 21.44 -25.56 1.31
CA GLU A 184 21.53 -24.86 2.60
C GLU A 184 20.13 -24.50 3.12
N ALA A 185 19.26 -23.94 2.28
CA ALA A 185 17.89 -23.63 2.64
C ALA A 185 17.10 -24.87 3.11
N ARG A 186 17.29 -26.02 2.45
CA ARG A 186 16.67 -27.29 2.85
C ARG A 186 17.16 -27.78 4.21
N GLN A 187 18.45 -27.64 4.50
CA GLN A 187 19.00 -28.02 5.81
C GLN A 187 18.44 -27.13 6.93
N LEU A 188 18.32 -25.83 6.70
CA LEU A 188 17.69 -24.90 7.66
C LEU A 188 16.24 -25.28 7.94
N THR A 189 15.47 -25.65 6.91
CA THR A 189 14.07 -26.11 7.10
C THR A 189 13.98 -27.49 7.76
N ALA A 190 14.90 -28.41 7.49
CA ALA A 190 14.89 -29.76 8.08
C ALA A 190 15.30 -29.78 9.55
N THR A 191 16.15 -28.84 9.97
CA THR A 191 16.51 -28.67 11.40
C THR A 191 15.39 -27.98 12.19
N THR A 192 14.46 -27.33 11.48
CA THR A 192 13.27 -26.67 12.05
C THR A 192 12.04 -27.58 11.87
N GLU A 193 12.15 -28.87 12.21
CA GLU A 193 11.00 -29.76 12.32
C GLU A 193 10.29 -29.64 13.69
N PRO A 194 9.00 -30.02 13.77
CA PRO A 194 8.01 -29.33 14.58
C PRO A 194 8.00 -29.81 16.04
N ARG A 195 8.77 -29.15 16.91
CA ARG A 195 8.59 -29.22 18.37
C ARG A 195 7.34 -28.43 18.83
N GLU A 196 6.27 -28.49 18.06
CA GLU A 196 4.99 -27.81 18.34
C GLU A 196 3.79 -28.78 18.32
N ALA A 197 4.00 -30.05 17.96
CA ALA A 197 2.96 -31.08 18.01
C ALA A 197 2.65 -31.63 19.42
N ASP A 198 3.36 -31.19 20.48
CA ASP A 198 3.19 -31.70 21.85
C ASP A 198 2.74 -30.63 22.88
N ARG A 199 2.30 -29.44 22.44
CA ARG A 199 1.50 -28.56 23.31
C ARG A 199 0.02 -28.97 23.25
N ARG A 200 -0.26 -30.18 23.75
CA ARG A 200 -1.59 -30.49 24.32
C ARG A 200 -1.76 -29.60 25.54
N TYR A 201 -2.43 -28.46 25.37
CA TYR A 201 -3.01 -27.77 26.51
C TYR A 201 -4.03 -28.72 27.15
N PRO A 202 -3.88 -29.09 28.44
CA PRO A 202 -4.93 -29.81 29.13
C PRO A 202 -6.12 -28.86 29.25
N VAL A 203 -7.15 -29.10 28.45
CA VAL A 203 -8.47 -28.50 28.61
C VAL A 203 -8.99 -29.00 29.96
N ARG A 204 -8.91 -28.13 30.97
CA ARG A 204 -9.50 -28.37 32.29
C ARG A 204 -11.01 -28.28 32.13
N GLU A 205 -11.69 -29.43 32.12
CA GLU A 205 -13.12 -29.55 32.35
C GLU A 205 -13.45 -29.00 33.74
N ALA A 206 -13.79 -27.71 33.80
CA ALA A 206 -14.50 -27.14 34.95
C ALA A 206 -16.00 -27.21 34.65
N ALA A 207 -16.61 -28.33 35.05
CA ALA A 207 -18.04 -28.42 35.21
C ALA A 207 -18.51 -27.35 36.22
N VAL A 208 -19.28 -26.37 35.75
CA VAL A 208 -20.05 -25.47 36.61
C VAL A 208 -21.52 -25.68 36.30
N SER A 209 -22.12 -26.52 37.11
CA SER A 209 -23.55 -26.56 37.37
C SER A 209 -23.95 -25.24 38.04
N PHE A 210 -24.59 -24.33 37.31
CA PHE A 210 -25.34 -23.23 37.91
C PHE A 210 -26.83 -23.42 37.65
N THR A 211 -27.52 -23.80 38.71
CA THR A 211 -28.94 -24.09 38.80
C THR A 211 -29.80 -22.87 38.58
N ALA A 212 -30.94 -23.11 37.95
CA ALA A 212 -32.12 -22.28 37.88
C ALA A 212 -32.45 -21.53 39.17
N SER A 213 -32.71 -20.22 39.07
CA SER A 213 -33.63 -19.45 39.92
C SER A 213 -33.69 -17.99 39.46
N ASN A 214 -34.71 -17.61 38.67
CA ASN A 214 -35.59 -16.48 39.01
C ASN A 214 -36.71 -16.29 37.96
N GLU A 215 -37.82 -17.01 38.15
CA GLU A 215 -39.14 -16.46 37.83
C GLU A 215 -39.64 -15.73 39.09
N ARG A 216 -39.86 -14.41 39.04
CA ARG A 216 -40.99 -13.71 39.72
C ARG A 216 -40.92 -12.19 39.65
N GLY A 217 -41.99 -11.62 39.11
CA GLY A 217 -42.52 -10.29 39.47
C GLY A 217 -41.76 -9.11 38.85
N ASN A 218 -42.37 -8.00 38.45
CA ASN A 218 -43.65 -7.48 38.84
C ASN A 218 -44.15 -6.51 37.78
N ASN A 219 -45.42 -6.69 37.45
CA ASN A 219 -46.25 -5.80 36.67
C ASN A 219 -46.68 -4.65 37.59
N THR A 220 -46.50 -3.37 37.23
CA THR A 220 -47.38 -2.30 37.75
C THR A 220 -47.19 -0.95 37.03
N ARG A 221 -48.35 -0.36 36.73
CA ARG A 221 -48.66 1.08 36.62
C ARG A 221 -48.42 1.81 35.29
N ARG A 222 -49.38 1.53 34.40
CA ARG A 222 -50.34 2.51 33.85
C ARG A 222 -50.47 3.81 34.68
N ARG A 223 -50.11 4.97 34.11
CA ARG A 223 -50.80 6.23 34.39
C ARG A 223 -50.71 7.20 33.20
N THR A 224 -51.89 7.64 32.82
CA THR A 224 -52.27 8.65 31.83
C THR A 224 -51.86 10.06 32.25
N ARG A 225 -51.47 10.91 31.29
CA ARG A 225 -52.16 12.19 31.01
C ARG A 225 -51.56 12.95 29.83
N ALA A 226 -52.44 13.41 28.96
CA ALA A 226 -52.24 14.49 28.01
C ALA A 226 -52.41 15.85 28.72
N SER A 227 -51.57 16.83 28.34
CA SER A 227 -51.90 18.26 28.27
C SER A 227 -50.67 19.01 27.70
N THR A 228 -50.67 19.45 26.44
CA THR A 228 -51.01 20.80 25.94
C THR A 228 -50.06 21.94 26.35
N ALA A 229 -49.61 22.66 25.30
CA ALA A 229 -49.27 24.10 25.22
C ALA A 229 -47.87 24.62 25.64
N ALA A 230 -47.14 25.04 24.60
CA ALA A 230 -46.60 26.39 24.38
C ALA A 230 -45.77 27.08 25.48
N ASN A 231 -44.46 27.18 25.25
CA ASN A 231 -43.61 28.39 25.31
C ASN A 231 -42.16 27.91 25.08
N GLY A 232 -41.39 28.44 24.13
CA GLY A 232 -40.86 29.80 24.22
C GLY A 232 -39.40 29.74 24.69
N SER A 233 -38.47 29.83 23.73
CA SER A 233 -37.19 30.55 23.88
C SER A 233 -36.25 30.15 25.03
N ARG A 234 -35.29 29.25 24.76
CA ARG A 234 -33.88 29.51 25.12
C ARG A 234 -32.92 28.53 24.47
N GLU A 235 -32.24 29.05 23.47
CA GLU A 235 -30.97 28.56 22.95
C GLU A 235 -29.98 28.40 24.11
N ARG A 236 -29.67 27.14 24.46
CA ARG A 236 -28.49 26.77 25.25
C ARG A 236 -27.65 25.86 24.38
N GLN A 237 -26.68 26.46 23.70
CA GLN A 237 -25.54 25.74 23.13
C GLN A 237 -24.85 24.93 24.23
N PRO A 238 -24.72 23.61 24.10
CA PRO A 238 -23.75 22.87 24.88
C PRO A 238 -22.35 23.21 24.33
N THR A 239 -21.58 23.96 25.10
CA THR A 239 -20.13 24.10 24.90
C THR A 239 -19.50 22.73 25.05
N ILE A 240 -19.19 22.09 23.92
CA ILE A 240 -18.43 20.86 23.86
C ILE A 240 -17.03 21.18 24.35
N ALA A 241 -16.68 20.71 25.54
CA ALA A 241 -15.35 20.79 26.09
C ALA A 241 -14.38 20.05 25.13
N ARG A 242 -13.48 20.81 24.51
CA ARG A 242 -12.31 20.28 23.80
C ARG A 242 -11.54 19.39 24.76
N ARG A 243 -11.60 18.08 24.52
CA ARG A 243 -10.76 17.09 25.17
C ARG A 243 -9.34 17.26 24.60
N ASN A 244 -8.45 17.85 25.38
CA ASN A 244 -7.03 17.97 25.07
C ASN A 244 -6.45 16.58 24.79
N SER A 245 -6.00 16.39 23.55
CA SER A 245 -5.29 15.23 23.04
C SER A 245 -3.79 15.40 23.20
N ASP A 246 -3.32 15.59 24.45
CA ASP A 246 -1.90 15.82 24.79
C ASP A 246 -1.17 14.53 25.20
N GLY A 247 -1.64 13.36 24.76
CA GLY A 247 -1.13 12.05 25.20
C GLY A 247 -0.35 11.26 24.16
N VAL A 248 -0.10 11.80 22.96
CA VAL A 248 0.67 11.09 21.92
C VAL A 248 2.06 11.73 21.84
N PRO A 249 3.14 11.00 22.19
CA PRO A 249 4.49 11.52 22.06
C PRO A 249 4.74 11.91 20.60
N ARG A 250 5.29 13.11 20.38
CA ARG A 250 5.59 13.57 19.04
C ARG A 250 6.79 12.80 18.53
N LEU A 251 6.82 12.52 17.22
CA LEU A 251 7.90 11.79 16.56
C LEU A 251 9.28 12.47 16.78
N SER A 252 9.30 13.77 17.05
CA SER A 252 10.48 14.53 17.44
C SER A 252 11.10 14.06 18.76
N ASP A 253 10.27 13.65 19.73
CA ASP A 253 10.74 13.25 21.07
C ASP A 253 11.42 11.86 21.03
N LEU A 254 11.17 11.06 19.98
CA LEU A 254 11.81 9.75 19.76
C LEU A 254 13.14 9.84 19.00
N LEU A 255 13.41 10.96 18.33
CA LEU A 255 14.62 11.14 17.52
C LEU A 255 15.78 11.78 18.28
N ASP A 256 15.50 12.48 19.39
CA ASP A 256 16.54 13.03 20.27
C ASP A 256 17.24 11.99 21.16
N VAL A 257 16.75 10.74 21.20
CA VAL A 257 17.34 9.65 22.01
C VAL A 257 18.45 8.89 21.28
N VAL A 258 18.65 9.14 19.97
CA VAL A 258 19.59 8.36 19.13
C VAL A 258 20.87 9.14 18.78
N ASN A 259 21.23 10.16 19.58
CA ASN A 259 22.49 10.89 19.40
C ASN A 259 23.27 11.04 20.71
#